data_AF-A0A926F684-F1
#
_entry.id   AF-A0A926F684-F1
#
_cell.length_a   1.000
_cell.length_b   1.000
_cell.length_c   1.000
_cell.angle_alpha   90.00
_cell.angle_beta   90.00
_cell.angle_gamma   90.00
#
_symmetry.space_group_name_H-M   'P 1'
#
loop_
_entity.id
_entity.type
_entity.pdbx_description
1 polymer ?
#
loop_
_entity_poly.entity_id
_entity_poly.type
_entity_poly.pdbx_seq_one_letter_code
_entity_poly.pdbx_strand_id
1 'polypeptide(L)'
;MKRLYLISILMLCAVMAFAQNDFDTETGIRYFMNENYQSAVPYFQRAAKNGSLAALDYLGYMYEFGKGVEKNYTVAMNLYKKGEARNYPPCLRSIGRLYKEGHGVAKNLETAYSYFLKAAEQGESEGELYVYQAKLCGEGTEKDLSGALMYAERAANHGQTWLYTTIGDMYYDGIGTEVDWQNALKWYAKKDGDYNNFTKLRVAEMLYKGMGTTDNPHFSISDAQYATNFYGDGINGRSCITQSLILLERLLSAGYEDARPLYNTVKAKYEERVKADNKIVAPKMTESVRNYLNNYRRPGAPAIKSAGYGEIQITFKVTSNGSISNPTYKKRVLVSMDEAAMRMISGMPSWIPGTKGGFDIDMKVTMGISWYPSKKIRTIAYSY
;
A
#
# COMPACT_ATOMS: atom_id res chain seq x y z
N MET A 1 -32.41 -16.99 -59.62
CA MET A 1 -31.00 -17.46 -59.65
C MET A 1 -29.98 -16.35 -59.85
N LYS A 2 -30.06 -15.48 -60.88
CA LYS A 2 -29.06 -14.40 -61.11
C LYS A 2 -28.87 -13.39 -59.96
N ARG A 3 -29.95 -13.00 -59.25
CA ARG A 3 -29.85 -12.08 -58.09
C ARG A 3 -29.15 -12.70 -56.87
N LEU A 4 -29.35 -13.98 -56.60
CA LEU A 4 -28.68 -14.69 -55.49
C LEU A 4 -27.19 -14.89 -55.77
N TYR A 5 -26.81 -15.17 -57.03
CA TYR A 5 -25.40 -15.25 -57.46
C TYR A 5 -24.67 -13.90 -57.38
N LEU A 6 -25.36 -12.79 -57.69
CA LEU A 6 -24.76 -11.46 -57.59
C LEU A 6 -24.50 -11.07 -56.12
N ILE A 7 -25.43 -11.38 -55.22
CA ILE A 7 -25.30 -11.12 -53.79
C ILE A 7 -24.19 -11.98 -53.17
N SER A 8 -24.05 -13.25 -53.56
CA SER A 8 -22.97 -14.11 -53.07
C SER A 8 -21.59 -13.68 -53.56
N ILE A 9 -21.47 -13.23 -54.82
CA ILE A 9 -20.22 -12.66 -55.35
C ILE A 9 -19.87 -11.36 -54.63
N LEU A 10 -20.85 -10.47 -54.39
CA LEU A 10 -20.62 -9.22 -53.66
C LEU A 10 -20.21 -9.47 -52.19
N MET A 11 -20.82 -10.44 -51.51
CA MET A 11 -20.42 -10.88 -50.18
C MET A 11 -18.99 -11.45 -50.18
N LEU A 12 -18.65 -12.32 -51.13
CA LEU A 12 -17.30 -12.90 -51.24
C LEU A 12 -16.24 -11.82 -51.53
N CYS A 13 -16.55 -10.87 -52.42
CA CYS A 13 -15.70 -9.72 -52.69
C CYS A 13 -15.53 -8.82 -51.47
N ALA A 14 -16.59 -8.60 -50.68
CA ALA A 14 -16.51 -7.84 -49.44
C ALA A 14 -15.61 -8.55 -48.41
N VAL A 15 -15.79 -9.85 -48.20
CA VAL A 15 -14.96 -10.65 -47.28
C VAL A 15 -13.49 -10.66 -47.71
N MET A 16 -13.20 -10.81 -49.01
CA MET A 16 -11.84 -10.73 -49.52
C MET A 16 -11.24 -9.32 -49.38
N ALA A 17 -12.03 -8.27 -49.57
CA ALA A 17 -11.58 -6.89 -49.37
C ALA A 17 -11.26 -6.58 -47.91
N PHE A 18 -12.05 -7.09 -46.96
CA PHE A 18 -11.76 -6.98 -45.52
C PHE A 18 -10.47 -7.73 -45.16
N ALA A 19 -10.33 -9.00 -45.57
CA ALA A 19 -9.14 -9.81 -45.27
C ALA A 19 -7.85 -9.23 -45.88
N GLN A 20 -7.92 -8.67 -47.10
CA GLN A 20 -6.77 -8.03 -47.75
C GLN A 20 -6.39 -6.70 -47.08
N ASN A 21 -7.38 -5.95 -46.59
CA ASN A 21 -7.14 -4.70 -45.86
C ASN A 21 -6.40 -4.94 -44.53
N ASP A 22 -6.73 -6.03 -43.84
CA ASP A 22 -6.02 -6.45 -42.63
C ASP A 22 -4.58 -6.90 -42.95
N PHE A 23 -4.38 -7.70 -44.00
CA PHE A 23 -3.04 -8.13 -44.43
C PHE A 23 -2.12 -6.97 -44.83
N ASP A 24 -2.60 -6.02 -45.64
CA ASP A 24 -1.80 -4.88 -46.07
C ASP A 24 -1.46 -3.98 -44.87
N THR A 25 -2.41 -3.76 -43.94
CA THR A 25 -2.15 -2.98 -42.73
C THR A 25 -1.08 -3.62 -41.86
N GLU A 26 -1.21 -4.91 -41.55
CA GLU A 26 -0.25 -5.65 -40.71
C GLU A 26 1.14 -5.72 -41.35
N THR A 27 1.21 -5.97 -42.66
CA THR A 27 2.48 -6.02 -43.37
C THR A 27 3.15 -4.64 -43.41
N GLY A 28 2.36 -3.58 -43.61
CA GLY A 28 2.84 -2.21 -43.50
C GLY A 28 3.43 -1.91 -42.12
N ILE A 29 2.71 -2.27 -41.05
CA ILE A 29 3.18 -2.10 -39.65
C ILE A 29 4.47 -2.87 -39.43
N ARG A 30 4.57 -4.13 -39.88
CA ARG A 30 5.80 -4.92 -39.73
C ARG A 30 7.00 -4.26 -40.39
N TYR A 31 6.85 -3.76 -41.62
CA TYR A 31 7.94 -3.04 -42.28
C TYR A 31 8.28 -1.73 -41.57
N PHE A 32 7.28 -1.00 -41.08
CA PHE A 32 7.46 0.23 -40.33
C PHE A 32 8.23 0.02 -39.02
N MET A 33 7.87 -1.02 -38.25
CA MET A 33 8.52 -1.36 -36.98
C MET A 33 9.96 -1.84 -37.18
N ASN A 34 10.29 -2.40 -38.35
CA ASN A 34 11.65 -2.75 -38.77
C ASN A 34 12.39 -1.60 -39.46
N GLU A 35 11.86 -0.37 -39.38
CA GLU A 35 12.40 0.85 -40.00
C GLU A 35 12.57 0.80 -41.53
N ASN A 36 11.98 -0.20 -42.20
CA ASN A 36 11.96 -0.31 -43.66
C ASN A 36 10.80 0.51 -44.22
N TYR A 37 10.87 1.83 -44.02
CA TYR A 37 9.78 2.75 -44.33
C TYR A 37 9.41 2.76 -45.80
N GLN A 38 10.39 2.74 -46.72
CA GLN A 38 10.11 2.72 -48.17
C GLN A 38 9.26 1.51 -48.57
N SER A 39 9.52 0.35 -47.97
CA SER A 39 8.74 -0.86 -48.23
C SER A 39 7.37 -0.80 -47.59
N ALA A 40 7.19 -0.09 -46.47
CA ALA A 40 5.90 0.06 -45.79
C ALA A 40 4.90 0.94 -46.58
N VAL A 41 5.38 2.00 -47.26
CA VAL A 41 4.54 2.98 -47.99
C VAL A 41 3.50 2.31 -48.89
N PRO A 42 3.85 1.42 -49.85
CA PRO A 42 2.85 0.88 -50.78
C PRO A 42 1.78 0.03 -50.08
N TYR A 43 2.11 -0.65 -48.97
CA TYR A 43 1.14 -1.40 -48.19
C TYR A 43 0.15 -0.47 -47.50
N PHE A 44 0.66 0.57 -46.82
CA PHE A 44 -0.21 1.56 -46.20
C PHE A 44 -1.04 2.35 -47.21
N GLN A 45 -0.53 2.66 -48.39
CA GLN A 45 -1.31 3.32 -49.45
C GLN A 45 -2.49 2.44 -49.90
N ARG A 46 -2.28 1.13 -50.12
CA ARG A 46 -3.36 0.20 -50.47
C ARG A 46 -4.37 0.05 -49.33
N ALA A 47 -3.91 -0.17 -48.11
CA ALA A 47 -4.78 -0.29 -46.94
C ALA A 47 -5.57 0.99 -46.66
N ALA A 48 -4.94 2.16 -46.73
CA ALA A 48 -5.61 3.45 -46.57
C ALA A 48 -6.68 3.68 -47.66
N LYS A 49 -6.41 3.28 -48.91
CA LYS A 49 -7.39 3.32 -50.00
C LYS A 49 -8.59 2.40 -49.74
N ASN A 50 -8.36 1.26 -49.10
CA ASN A 50 -9.40 0.31 -48.69
C ASN A 50 -10.09 0.69 -47.38
N GLY A 51 -9.69 1.81 -46.75
CA GLY A 51 -10.37 2.37 -45.59
C GLY A 51 -9.80 1.93 -44.24
N SER A 52 -8.61 1.33 -44.18
CA SER A 52 -7.91 1.08 -42.91
C SER A 52 -7.55 2.40 -42.21
N LEU A 53 -8.09 2.58 -41.01
CA LEU A 53 -7.86 3.75 -40.16
C LEU A 53 -6.43 3.80 -39.61
N ALA A 54 -5.89 2.65 -39.22
CA ALA A 54 -4.49 2.54 -38.79
C ALA A 54 -3.54 2.91 -39.93
N ALA A 55 -3.81 2.43 -41.16
CA ALA A 55 -2.98 2.79 -42.31
C ALA A 55 -3.04 4.29 -42.65
N LEU A 56 -4.19 4.95 -42.42
CA LEU A 56 -4.29 6.41 -42.57
C LEU A 56 -3.39 7.14 -41.57
N ASP A 57 -3.35 6.71 -40.30
CA ASP A 57 -2.47 7.32 -39.28
C ASP A 57 -1.00 7.06 -39.58
N TYR A 58 -0.60 5.82 -39.86
CA TYR A 58 0.79 5.47 -40.20
C TYR A 58 1.27 6.18 -41.47
N LEU A 59 0.48 6.18 -42.54
CA LEU A 59 0.85 6.88 -43.78
C LEU A 59 0.92 8.39 -43.54
N GLY A 60 -0.02 8.96 -42.76
CA GLY A 60 0.02 10.35 -42.35
C GLY A 60 1.32 10.67 -41.59
N TYR A 61 1.72 9.82 -40.65
CA TYR A 61 2.96 9.97 -39.88
C TYR A 61 4.19 9.92 -40.77
N MET A 62 4.19 9.02 -41.76
CA MET A 62 5.27 8.91 -42.73
C MET A 62 5.43 10.19 -43.55
N TYR A 63 4.34 10.83 -43.97
CA TYR A 63 4.39 12.14 -44.61
C TYR A 63 4.75 13.28 -43.64
N GLU A 64 4.30 13.25 -42.38
CA GLU A 64 4.65 14.27 -41.38
C GLU A 64 6.16 14.29 -41.07
N PHE A 65 6.77 13.11 -40.96
CA PHE A 65 8.19 12.98 -40.58
C PHE A 65 9.12 12.67 -41.75
N GLY A 66 8.61 12.50 -42.97
CA GLY A 66 9.42 12.18 -44.16
C GLY A 66 10.02 10.77 -44.11
N LYS A 67 9.28 9.78 -43.59
CA LYS A 67 9.74 8.40 -43.43
C LYS A 67 9.38 7.59 -44.68
N GLY A 68 10.35 7.31 -45.54
CA GLY A 68 10.15 6.55 -46.79
C GLY A 68 9.40 7.31 -47.89
N VAL A 69 8.96 8.55 -47.62
CA VAL A 69 8.36 9.51 -48.55
C VAL A 69 8.93 10.90 -48.28
N GLU A 70 8.80 11.82 -49.24
CA GLU A 70 9.10 13.23 -48.99
C GLU A 70 8.14 13.80 -47.93
N LYS A 71 8.71 14.59 -47.01
CA LYS A 71 7.93 15.23 -45.94
C LYS A 71 6.88 16.18 -46.53
N ASN A 72 5.61 16.00 -46.16
CA ASN A 72 4.51 16.83 -46.63
C ASN A 72 3.37 16.91 -45.60
N TYR A 73 3.31 18.01 -44.87
CA TYR A 73 2.29 18.23 -43.83
C TYR A 73 0.87 18.36 -44.38
N THR A 74 0.69 18.87 -45.60
CA THR A 74 -0.64 18.97 -46.23
C THR A 74 -1.20 17.59 -46.55
N VAL A 75 -0.36 16.68 -47.07
CA VAL A 75 -0.77 15.29 -47.30
C VAL A 75 -1.04 14.57 -45.98
N ALA A 76 -0.19 14.75 -44.97
CA ALA A 76 -0.41 14.21 -43.63
C ALA A 76 -1.75 14.66 -43.03
N MET A 77 -2.02 15.97 -43.02
CA MET A 77 -3.28 16.54 -42.55
C MET A 77 -4.48 15.92 -43.28
N ASN A 78 -4.43 15.83 -44.62
CA ASN A 78 -5.52 15.23 -45.39
C ASN A 78 -5.76 13.75 -45.04
N LEU A 79 -4.70 12.97 -44.77
CA LEU A 79 -4.82 11.58 -44.33
C LEU A 79 -5.44 11.50 -42.94
N TYR A 80 -4.99 12.32 -42.00
CA TYR A 80 -5.56 12.37 -40.66
C TYR A 80 -7.02 12.82 -40.65
N LYS A 81 -7.40 13.80 -41.49
CA LYS A 81 -8.79 14.26 -41.67
C LYS A 81 -9.72 13.14 -42.14
N LYS A 82 -9.24 12.20 -42.97
CA LYS A 82 -10.01 11.00 -43.34
C LYS A 82 -10.26 10.09 -42.13
N GLY A 83 -9.30 10.00 -41.20
CA GLY A 83 -9.48 9.28 -39.94
C GLY A 83 -10.39 10.02 -38.95
N GLU A 84 -10.28 11.35 -38.85
CA GLU A 84 -11.19 12.20 -38.05
C GLU A 84 -12.64 12.01 -38.48
N ALA A 85 -12.91 11.91 -39.78
CA ALA A 85 -14.27 11.67 -40.28
C ALA A 85 -14.92 10.38 -39.75
N ARG A 86 -14.12 9.46 -39.19
CA ARG A 86 -14.59 8.25 -38.50
C ARG A 86 -14.23 8.25 -37.00
N ASN A 87 -13.91 9.42 -36.45
CA ASN A 87 -13.55 9.65 -35.06
C ASN A 87 -12.36 8.83 -34.55
N TYR A 88 -11.41 8.45 -35.43
CA TYR A 88 -10.31 7.57 -35.05
C TYR A 88 -9.27 8.27 -34.13
N PRO A 89 -9.08 7.82 -32.87
CA PRO A 89 -8.30 8.58 -31.88
C PRO A 89 -6.85 8.89 -32.25
N PRO A 90 -6.06 7.95 -32.83
CA PRO A 90 -4.69 8.24 -33.25
C PRO A 90 -4.60 9.38 -34.28
N CYS A 91 -5.55 9.46 -35.23
CA CYS A 91 -5.63 10.55 -36.20
C CYS A 91 -6.05 11.87 -35.53
N LEU A 92 -6.98 11.86 -34.57
CA LEU A 92 -7.38 13.06 -33.83
C LEU A 92 -6.18 13.65 -33.07
N ARG A 93 -5.45 12.80 -32.36
CA ARG A 93 -4.18 13.15 -31.68
C ARG A 93 -3.14 13.68 -32.66
N SER A 94 -2.98 13.07 -33.84
CA SER A 94 -2.08 13.57 -34.89
C SER A 94 -2.48 14.96 -35.40
N ILE A 95 -3.77 15.24 -35.61
CA ILE A 95 -4.25 16.59 -35.98
C ILE A 95 -3.95 17.58 -34.85
N GLY A 96 -4.21 17.20 -33.60
CA GLY A 96 -3.87 18.00 -32.42
C GLY A 96 -2.38 18.38 -32.40
N ARG A 97 -1.49 17.43 -32.67
CA ARG A 97 -0.04 17.67 -32.79
C ARG A 97 0.30 18.66 -33.90
N LEU A 98 -0.31 18.55 -35.08
CA LEU A 98 -0.05 19.50 -36.18
C LEU A 98 -0.42 20.94 -35.79
N TYR A 99 -1.54 21.15 -35.10
CA TYR A 99 -1.93 22.46 -34.58
C TYR A 99 -1.05 22.94 -33.43
N LYS A 100 -0.59 22.04 -32.56
CA LYS A 100 0.31 22.38 -31.43
C LYS A 100 1.65 22.89 -31.93
N GLU A 101 2.23 22.23 -32.94
CA GLU A 101 3.55 22.56 -33.48
C GLU A 101 3.50 23.57 -34.63
N GLY A 102 2.32 23.83 -35.22
CA GLY A 102 2.19 24.70 -36.39
C GLY A 102 2.72 24.07 -37.68
N HIS A 103 2.63 22.75 -37.79
CA HIS A 103 3.11 21.99 -38.95
C HIS A 103 2.06 21.93 -40.05
N GLY A 104 2.28 22.66 -41.15
CA GLY A 104 1.35 22.74 -42.28
C GLY A 104 0.05 23.50 -42.00
N VAL A 105 -0.10 24.03 -40.79
CA VAL A 105 -1.20 24.89 -40.33
C VAL A 105 -0.65 25.94 -39.37
N ALA A 106 -1.35 27.06 -39.18
CA ALA A 106 -0.97 28.02 -38.15
C ALA A 106 -1.05 27.39 -36.75
N LYS A 107 -0.05 27.62 -35.90
CA LYS A 107 -0.03 27.14 -34.53
C LYS A 107 -1.25 27.67 -33.77
N ASN A 108 -2.02 26.77 -33.16
CA ASN A 108 -3.20 27.13 -32.37
C ASN A 108 -3.40 26.09 -31.25
N LEU A 109 -3.09 26.49 -30.01
CA LEU A 109 -3.12 25.61 -28.85
C LEU A 109 -4.54 25.25 -28.39
N GLU A 110 -5.52 26.15 -28.59
CA GLU A 110 -6.93 25.88 -28.28
C GLU A 110 -7.51 24.81 -29.21
N THR A 111 -7.19 24.90 -30.50
CA THR A 111 -7.58 23.90 -31.49
C THR A 111 -6.87 22.58 -31.22
N ALA A 112 -5.57 22.62 -30.91
CA ALA A 112 -4.82 21.43 -30.51
C ALA A 112 -5.47 20.75 -29.30
N TYR A 113 -5.78 21.51 -28.24
CA TYR A 113 -6.46 21.02 -27.05
C TYR A 113 -7.80 20.35 -27.38
N SER A 114 -8.64 20.97 -28.21
CA SER A 114 -9.92 20.37 -28.64
C SER A 114 -9.73 19.00 -29.30
N TYR A 115 -8.71 18.86 -30.16
CA TYR A 115 -8.40 17.58 -30.82
C TYR A 115 -7.85 16.52 -29.86
N PHE A 116 -6.92 16.90 -28.99
CA PHE A 116 -6.40 16.00 -27.97
C PHE A 116 -7.48 15.58 -26.97
N LEU A 117 -8.40 16.47 -26.60
CA LEU A 117 -9.54 16.15 -25.74
C LEU A 117 -10.44 15.08 -26.37
N LYS A 118 -10.80 15.23 -27.65
CA LYS A 118 -11.58 14.20 -28.38
C LYS A 118 -10.87 12.85 -28.46
N ALA A 119 -9.54 12.85 -28.57
CA ALA A 119 -8.74 11.63 -28.53
C ALA A 119 -8.72 11.02 -27.12
N ALA A 120 -8.52 11.86 -26.10
CA ALA A 120 -8.48 11.46 -24.70
C ALA A 120 -9.81 10.88 -24.23
N GLU A 121 -10.95 11.46 -24.63
CA GLU A 121 -12.29 10.93 -24.33
C GLU A 121 -12.51 9.48 -24.82
N GLN A 122 -11.69 9.01 -25.76
CA GLN A 122 -11.73 7.66 -26.30
C GLN A 122 -10.59 6.76 -25.77
N GLY A 123 -9.87 7.21 -24.73
CA GLY A 123 -8.80 6.44 -24.10
C GLY A 123 -7.47 6.47 -24.84
N GLU A 124 -7.26 7.41 -25.76
CA GLU A 124 -5.96 7.59 -26.42
C GLU A 124 -4.95 8.18 -25.43
N SER A 125 -3.88 7.45 -25.16
CA SER A 125 -2.94 7.74 -24.07
C SER A 125 -2.17 9.05 -24.22
N GLU A 126 -1.73 9.41 -25.43
CA GLU A 126 -1.02 10.67 -25.69
C GLU A 126 -1.98 11.87 -25.59
N GLY A 127 -3.25 11.68 -25.99
CA GLY A 127 -4.34 12.63 -25.76
C GLY A 127 -4.62 12.86 -24.28
N GLU A 128 -4.76 11.80 -23.48
CA GLU A 128 -4.96 11.91 -22.03
C GLU A 128 -3.81 12.66 -21.36
N LEU A 129 -2.56 12.36 -21.74
CA LEU A 129 -1.38 13.05 -21.24
C LEU A 129 -1.35 14.53 -21.62
N TYR A 130 -1.68 14.87 -22.87
CA TYR A 130 -1.72 16.26 -23.30
C TYR A 130 -2.82 17.03 -22.54
N VAL A 131 -4.01 16.46 -22.40
CA VAL A 131 -5.12 17.11 -21.68
C VAL A 131 -4.77 17.32 -20.21
N TYR A 132 -4.14 16.33 -19.57
CA TYR A 132 -3.59 16.48 -18.22
C TYR A 132 -2.65 17.69 -18.12
N GLN A 133 -1.65 17.79 -19.00
CA GLN A 133 -0.67 18.88 -18.99
C GLN A 133 -1.31 20.24 -19.30
N ALA A 134 -2.18 20.29 -20.31
CA ALA A 134 -2.89 21.48 -20.73
C ALA A 134 -3.73 22.05 -19.58
N LYS A 135 -4.47 21.21 -18.85
CA LYS A 135 -5.26 21.64 -17.69
C LYS A 135 -4.41 22.02 -16.49
N LEU A 136 -3.27 21.36 -16.29
CA LEU A 136 -2.33 21.68 -15.21
C LEU A 136 -1.71 23.08 -15.39
N CYS A 137 -1.29 23.39 -16.62
CA CYS A 137 -0.56 24.61 -16.96
C CYS A 137 -1.43 25.75 -17.52
N GLY A 138 -2.66 25.46 -17.96
CA GLY A 138 -3.51 26.41 -18.69
C GLY A 138 -3.07 26.61 -20.15
N GLU A 139 -2.50 25.60 -20.80
CA GLU A 139 -2.01 25.71 -22.19
C GLU A 139 -3.11 25.32 -23.20
N GLY A 140 -3.62 26.29 -23.96
CA GLY A 140 -4.72 26.07 -24.92
C GLY A 140 -6.07 25.80 -24.26
N THR A 141 -6.17 25.94 -22.93
CA THR A 141 -7.39 25.83 -22.13
C THR A 141 -7.21 26.61 -20.83
N GLU A 142 -8.28 26.83 -20.08
CA GLU A 142 -8.17 27.40 -18.72
C GLU A 142 -7.54 26.38 -17.75
N LYS A 143 -6.81 26.89 -16.76
CA LYS A 143 -6.23 26.05 -15.72
C LYS A 143 -7.33 25.37 -14.90
N ASP A 144 -7.27 24.05 -14.80
CA ASP A 144 -8.25 23.21 -14.13
C ASP A 144 -7.55 22.03 -13.45
N LEU A 145 -7.19 22.22 -12.17
CA LEU A 145 -6.40 21.24 -11.42
C LEU A 145 -7.18 19.96 -11.13
N SER A 146 -8.51 20.04 -10.97
CA SER A 146 -9.34 18.85 -10.71
C SER A 146 -9.49 18.00 -11.97
N GLY A 147 -9.72 18.65 -13.12
CA GLY A 147 -9.68 17.97 -14.41
C GLY A 147 -8.29 17.42 -14.73
N ALA A 148 -7.22 18.11 -14.37
CA ALA A 148 -5.85 17.59 -14.52
C ALA A 148 -5.66 16.29 -13.70
N LEU A 149 -6.08 16.28 -12.43
CA LEU A 149 -6.02 15.07 -11.58
C LEU A 149 -6.78 13.91 -12.23
N MET A 150 -8.01 14.14 -12.68
CA MET A 150 -8.82 13.12 -13.35
C MET A 150 -8.12 12.53 -14.58
N TYR A 151 -7.54 13.36 -15.45
CA TYR A 151 -6.83 12.86 -16.64
C TYR A 151 -5.50 12.17 -16.30
N ALA A 152 -4.81 12.62 -15.24
CA ALA A 152 -3.62 11.94 -14.75
C ALA A 152 -3.95 10.52 -14.27
N GLU A 153 -5.02 10.34 -13.49
CA GLU A 153 -5.47 9.01 -13.02
C GLU A 153 -5.83 8.08 -14.19
N ARG A 154 -6.52 8.61 -15.20
CA ARG A 154 -6.85 7.86 -16.42
C ARG A 154 -5.60 7.39 -17.16
N ALA A 155 -4.68 8.31 -17.45
CA ALA A 155 -3.42 7.98 -18.12
C ALA A 155 -2.61 6.96 -17.31
N ALA A 156 -2.57 7.10 -15.99
CA ALA A 156 -1.89 6.17 -15.09
C ALA A 156 -2.52 4.76 -15.09
N ASN A 157 -3.85 4.67 -15.21
CA ASN A 157 -4.57 3.40 -15.38
C ASN A 157 -4.34 2.77 -16.76
N HIS A 158 -3.95 3.56 -17.77
CA HIS A 158 -3.52 3.09 -19.10
C HIS A 158 -2.01 2.87 -19.21
N GLY A 159 -1.30 2.76 -18.09
CA GLY A 159 0.11 2.33 -18.05
C GLY A 159 1.14 3.45 -17.95
N GLN A 160 0.73 4.71 -17.79
CA GLN A 160 1.65 5.82 -17.51
C GLN A 160 2.07 5.83 -16.03
N THR A 161 2.90 4.86 -15.64
CA THR A 161 3.24 4.60 -14.22
C THR A 161 4.04 5.73 -13.55
N TRP A 162 4.76 6.54 -14.33
CA TRP A 162 5.50 7.71 -13.82
C TRP A 162 4.57 8.76 -13.18
N LEU A 163 3.28 8.76 -13.51
CA LEU A 163 2.29 9.63 -12.89
C LEU A 163 1.91 9.22 -11.45
N TYR A 164 2.24 8.00 -11.00
CA TYR A 164 1.86 7.54 -9.66
C TYR A 164 2.36 8.47 -8.56
N THR A 165 3.60 8.95 -8.68
CA THR A 165 4.18 9.92 -7.74
C THR A 165 3.41 11.23 -7.79
N THR A 166 3.17 11.77 -8.98
CA THR A 166 2.48 13.05 -9.16
C THR A 166 1.05 13.02 -8.64
N ILE A 167 0.31 11.94 -8.91
CA ILE A 167 -1.06 11.77 -8.41
C ILE A 167 -1.04 11.65 -6.88
N GLY A 168 -0.10 10.86 -6.33
CA GLY A 168 0.10 10.77 -4.89
C GLY A 168 0.41 12.14 -4.25
N ASP A 169 1.23 12.96 -4.89
CA ASP A 169 1.55 14.31 -4.44
C ASP A 169 0.33 15.22 -4.50
N MET A 170 -0.47 15.14 -5.57
CA MET A 170 -1.70 15.93 -5.71
C MET A 170 -2.70 15.61 -4.58
N TYR A 171 -2.88 14.34 -4.23
CA TYR A 171 -3.72 13.96 -3.09
C TYR A 171 -3.10 14.37 -1.74
N TYR A 172 -1.79 14.27 -1.59
CA TYR A 172 -1.09 14.64 -0.36
C TYR A 172 -1.20 16.14 -0.07
N ASP A 173 -1.02 16.98 -1.10
CA ASP A 173 -1.00 18.43 -1.01
C ASP A 173 -2.39 19.07 -1.26
N GLY A 174 -3.41 18.30 -1.63
CA GLY A 174 -4.75 18.81 -1.94
C GLY A 174 -4.80 19.65 -3.22
N ILE A 175 -4.08 19.23 -4.26
CA ILE A 175 -4.01 19.92 -5.55
C ILE A 175 -5.09 19.34 -6.46
N GLY A 176 -6.10 20.15 -6.79
CA GLY A 176 -7.23 19.71 -7.63
C GLY A 176 -8.27 18.84 -6.90
N THR A 177 -8.09 18.65 -5.60
CA THR A 177 -8.96 17.90 -4.69
C THR A 177 -8.75 18.41 -3.26
N GLU A 178 -9.59 18.03 -2.30
CA GLU A 178 -9.23 18.14 -0.89
C GLU A 178 -8.05 17.21 -0.54
N VAL A 179 -7.32 17.54 0.53
CA VAL A 179 -6.24 16.69 1.05
C VAL A 179 -6.78 15.31 1.40
N ASP A 180 -6.22 14.28 0.78
CA ASP A 180 -6.61 12.88 1.00
C ASP A 180 -5.37 11.99 1.07
N TRP A 181 -4.83 11.86 2.28
CA TRP A 181 -3.66 11.04 2.52
C TRP A 181 -3.90 9.54 2.28
N GLN A 182 -5.16 9.08 2.35
CA GLN A 182 -5.48 7.68 2.10
C GLN A 182 -5.30 7.37 0.61
N ASN A 183 -5.84 8.22 -0.26
CA ASN A 183 -5.63 8.09 -1.70
C ASN A 183 -4.17 8.36 -2.09
N ALA A 184 -3.47 9.29 -1.43
CA ALA A 184 -2.04 9.48 -1.64
C ALA A 184 -1.24 8.18 -1.37
N LEU A 185 -1.47 7.51 -0.23
CA LEU A 185 -0.84 6.22 0.08
C LEU A 185 -1.20 5.13 -0.93
N LYS A 186 -2.45 5.07 -1.41
CA LYS A 186 -2.85 4.11 -2.45
C LYS A 186 -2.03 4.29 -3.74
N TRP A 187 -1.81 5.53 -4.17
CA TRP A 187 -1.03 5.82 -5.36
C TRP A 187 0.48 5.58 -5.16
N TYR A 188 1.03 5.87 -3.98
CA TYR A 188 2.41 5.52 -3.62
C TYR A 188 2.66 4.02 -3.42
N ALA A 189 1.62 3.19 -3.32
CA ALA A 189 1.73 1.74 -3.12
C ALA A 189 1.66 0.94 -4.44
N LYS A 190 1.56 1.59 -5.59
CA LYS A 190 1.52 0.90 -6.90
C LYS A 190 2.89 0.29 -7.21
N LYS A 191 2.90 -1.01 -7.55
CA LYS A 191 4.12 -1.83 -7.71
C LYS A 191 5.10 -1.29 -8.75
N ASP A 192 4.59 -0.68 -9.82
CA ASP A 192 5.37 -0.23 -10.98
C ASP A 192 5.73 1.27 -10.92
N GLY A 193 5.56 1.90 -9.77
CA GLY A 193 5.94 3.30 -9.56
C GLY A 193 7.45 3.46 -9.45
N ASP A 194 8.00 4.37 -10.28
CA ASP A 194 9.38 4.83 -10.15
C ASP A 194 9.46 5.92 -9.07
N TYR A 195 9.50 5.49 -7.80
CA TYR A 195 9.53 6.40 -6.66
C TYR A 195 10.95 6.83 -6.34
N ASN A 196 11.21 8.13 -6.49
CA ASN A 196 12.45 8.74 -6.04
C ASN A 196 12.57 8.69 -4.50
N ASN A 197 13.76 9.01 -3.99
CA ASN A 197 14.03 8.94 -2.55
C ASN A 197 13.21 9.95 -1.73
N PHE A 198 12.83 11.09 -2.32
CA PHE A 198 11.97 12.08 -1.69
C PHE A 198 10.56 11.52 -1.45
N THR A 199 9.96 10.87 -2.45
CA THR A 199 8.65 10.23 -2.32
C THR A 199 8.68 9.10 -1.28
N LYS A 200 9.74 8.28 -1.27
CA LYS A 200 9.92 7.24 -0.24
C LYS A 200 10.04 7.84 1.17
N LEU A 201 10.75 8.96 1.33
CA LEU A 201 10.87 9.67 2.60
C LEU A 201 9.50 10.22 3.05
N ARG A 202 8.74 10.81 2.12
CA ARG A 202 7.36 11.28 2.36
C ARG A 202 6.45 10.15 2.83
N VAL A 203 6.49 8.98 2.18
CA VAL A 203 5.71 7.80 2.61
C VAL A 203 6.12 7.35 4.01
N ALA A 204 7.43 7.32 4.32
CA ALA A 204 7.89 6.98 5.65
C ALA A 204 7.37 7.96 6.72
N GLU A 205 7.33 9.25 6.41
CA GLU A 205 6.76 10.27 7.29
C GLU A 205 5.25 10.09 7.47
N MET A 206 4.51 9.85 6.39
CA MET A 206 3.07 9.59 6.43
C MET A 206 2.75 8.40 7.34
N LEU A 207 3.46 7.28 7.18
CA LEU A 207 3.29 6.09 8.01
C LEU A 207 3.62 6.37 9.48
N TYR A 208 4.68 7.13 9.75
CA TYR A 208 5.03 7.51 11.12
C TYR A 208 3.97 8.39 11.78
N LYS A 209 3.37 9.31 11.02
CA LYS A 209 2.33 10.23 11.50
C LYS A 209 0.91 9.65 11.44
N GLY A 210 0.73 8.45 10.90
CA GLY A 210 -0.58 7.82 10.69
C GLY A 210 -1.43 8.47 9.59
N MET A 211 -0.83 9.30 8.73
CA MET A 211 -1.53 10.02 7.66
C MET A 211 -2.06 9.06 6.61
N GLY A 212 -3.39 9.00 6.44
CA GLY A 212 -4.02 8.13 5.44
C GLY A 212 -4.08 6.65 5.82
N THR A 213 -3.69 6.32 7.06
CA THR A 213 -3.76 4.97 7.61
C THR A 213 -5.07 4.76 8.37
N THR A 214 -5.54 3.52 8.49
CA THR A 214 -6.75 3.18 9.27
C THR A 214 -6.54 3.24 10.78
N ASP A 215 -5.31 3.53 11.26
CA ASP A 215 -4.96 3.69 12.67
C ASP A 215 -5.43 5.06 13.22
N ASN A 216 -6.74 5.31 13.14
CA ASN A 216 -7.50 6.22 14.00
C ASN A 216 -7.98 5.38 15.21
N PRO A 217 -8.03 5.87 16.47
CA PRO A 217 -8.04 5.05 17.70
C PRO A 217 -9.33 4.28 17.99
N HIS A 218 -10.20 4.06 17.00
CA HIS A 218 -11.46 3.34 17.13
C HIS A 218 -11.65 2.17 16.15
N PHE A 219 -10.63 1.75 15.39
CA PHE A 219 -10.74 0.55 14.55
C PHE A 219 -9.93 -0.64 15.12
N SER A 220 -10.65 -1.69 15.52
CA SER A 220 -10.11 -2.99 15.92
C SER A 220 -9.52 -3.72 14.71
N ILE A 221 -8.37 -4.36 14.93
CA ILE A 221 -7.50 -5.04 13.95
C ILE A 221 -8.15 -6.30 13.31
N SER A 222 -9.44 -6.55 13.52
CA SER A 222 -10.07 -7.84 13.20
C SER A 222 -10.66 -7.99 11.79
N ASP A 223 -10.78 -6.94 10.97
CA ASP A 223 -11.47 -7.07 9.66
C ASP A 223 -10.73 -6.44 8.45
N ALA A 224 -9.40 -6.34 8.51
CA ALA A 224 -8.62 -5.85 7.38
C ALA A 224 -8.42 -6.93 6.29
N GLN A 225 -9.48 -7.23 5.54
CA GLN A 225 -9.39 -7.88 4.23
C GLN A 225 -9.07 -6.88 3.11
N TYR A 226 -8.11 -5.95 3.25
CA TYR A 226 -7.62 -5.21 2.07
C TYR A 226 -6.12 -4.92 2.15
N ALA A 227 -5.44 -5.41 1.12
CA ALA A 227 -3.99 -5.44 0.96
C ALA A 227 -3.35 -4.05 0.93
N THR A 228 -2.52 -3.76 1.93
CA THR A 228 -1.42 -2.81 1.80
C THR A 228 -0.15 -3.61 1.47
N ASN A 229 0.12 -3.82 0.18
CA ASN A 229 1.34 -4.49 -0.25
C ASN A 229 2.52 -3.52 -0.15
N PHE A 230 3.19 -3.49 1.01
CA PHE A 230 4.56 -2.99 1.14
C PHE A 230 5.53 -4.17 1.34
N TYR A 231 6.13 -4.59 0.22
CA TYR A 231 7.20 -5.59 0.05
C TYR A 231 6.90 -7.07 0.37
N GLY A 232 7.41 -7.93 -0.52
CA GLY A 232 7.08 -9.34 -0.68
C GLY A 232 7.86 -10.33 0.20
N ASP A 233 7.86 -10.12 1.51
CA ASP A 233 8.37 -11.09 2.50
C ASP A 233 7.35 -11.46 3.60
N GLY A 234 6.05 -11.17 3.38
CA GLY A 234 4.98 -11.98 3.95
C GLY A 234 4.91 -12.04 5.49
N ILE A 235 4.94 -10.89 6.18
CA ILE A 235 4.47 -10.81 7.58
C ILE A 235 3.33 -9.80 7.68
N ASN A 236 2.11 -10.34 7.72
CA ASN A 236 0.87 -9.65 8.06
C ASN A 236 0.95 -9.05 9.48
N GLY A 237 0.45 -7.82 9.69
CA GLY A 237 0.23 -7.25 11.04
C GLY A 237 1.32 -6.33 11.62
N ARG A 238 2.19 -5.71 10.81
CA ARG A 238 3.19 -4.75 11.30
C ARG A 238 2.63 -3.34 11.43
N SER A 239 2.88 -2.70 12.57
CA SER A 239 2.45 -1.32 12.84
C SER A 239 3.08 -0.28 11.90
N CYS A 240 2.40 0.83 11.65
CA CYS A 240 2.86 1.89 10.74
C CYS A 240 4.26 2.43 11.08
N ILE A 241 4.61 2.50 12.36
CA ILE A 241 5.96 2.88 12.82
C ILE A 241 7.06 1.90 12.37
N THR A 242 6.77 0.60 12.32
CA THR A 242 7.72 -0.41 11.83
C THR A 242 7.94 -0.28 10.32
N GLN A 243 6.87 -0.04 9.56
CA GLN A 243 6.98 0.16 8.11
C GLN A 243 7.76 1.43 7.77
N SER A 244 7.50 2.53 8.50
CA SER A 244 8.27 3.77 8.40
C SER A 244 9.76 3.52 8.64
N LEU A 245 10.12 2.79 9.71
CA LEU A 245 11.51 2.50 10.05
C LEU A 245 12.23 1.71 8.93
N ILE A 246 11.58 0.69 8.37
CA ILE A 246 12.14 -0.11 7.27
C ILE A 246 12.43 0.74 6.02
N LEU A 247 11.51 1.63 5.65
CA LEU A 247 11.72 2.53 4.51
C LEU A 247 12.91 3.47 4.76
N LEU A 248 13.04 4.00 5.97
CA LEU A 248 14.15 4.88 6.36
C LEU A 248 15.49 4.14 6.36
N GLU A 249 15.54 2.90 6.85
CA GLU A 249 16.75 2.07 6.80
C GLU A 249 17.20 1.80 5.36
N ARG A 250 16.25 1.55 4.46
CA ARG A 250 16.54 1.35 3.03
C ARG A 250 17.06 2.63 2.37
N LEU A 251 16.47 3.78 2.69
CA LEU A 251 16.94 5.08 2.20
C LEU A 251 18.37 5.36 2.64
N LEU A 252 18.68 5.14 3.91
CA LEU A 252 20.03 5.32 4.45
C LEU A 252 21.02 4.32 3.85
N SER A 253 20.62 3.07 3.67
CA SER A 253 21.45 2.05 3.00
C SER A 253 21.74 2.38 1.55
N ALA A 254 20.85 3.14 0.89
CA ALA A 254 21.04 3.67 -0.46
C ALA A 254 21.81 5.01 -0.49
N GLY A 255 22.30 5.50 0.66
CA GLY A 255 23.08 6.74 0.77
C GLY A 255 22.26 8.04 0.82
N TYR A 256 20.94 7.96 1.03
CA TYR A 256 20.08 9.15 1.11
C TYR A 256 20.01 9.69 2.55
N GLU A 257 21.00 10.52 2.91
CA GLU A 257 21.20 11.02 4.28
C GLU A 257 20.10 11.97 4.79
N ASP A 258 19.30 12.58 3.90
CA ASP A 258 18.14 13.40 4.30
C ASP A 258 17.10 12.61 5.12
N ALA A 259 17.12 11.28 5.04
CA ALA A 259 16.28 10.41 5.87
C ALA A 259 16.75 10.29 7.33
N ARG A 260 17.99 10.67 7.65
CA ARG A 260 18.62 10.46 8.97
C ARG A 260 17.86 11.11 10.14
N PRO A 261 17.37 12.36 10.06
CA PRO A 261 16.66 12.99 11.17
C PRO A 261 15.36 12.26 11.51
N LEU A 262 14.60 11.87 10.47
CA LEU A 262 13.37 11.11 10.66
C LEU A 262 13.67 9.70 11.16
N TYR A 263 14.71 9.02 10.64
CA TYR A 263 15.14 7.70 11.13
C TYR A 263 15.41 7.70 12.63
N ASN A 264 16.21 8.65 13.13
CA ASN A 264 16.53 8.74 14.56
C ASN A 264 15.27 8.93 15.41
N THR A 265 14.33 9.76 14.93
CA THR A 265 13.06 10.03 15.59
C THR A 265 12.17 8.78 15.66
N VAL A 266 11.98 8.12 14.51
CA VAL A 266 11.15 6.91 14.39
C VAL A 266 11.76 5.77 15.19
N LYS A 267 13.08 5.58 15.14
CA LYS A 267 13.81 4.57 15.89
C LYS A 267 13.65 4.74 17.40
N ALA A 268 13.83 5.96 17.91
CA ALA A 268 13.66 6.23 19.34
C ALA A 268 12.24 5.88 19.82
N LYS A 269 11.20 6.28 19.05
CA LYS A 269 9.82 5.91 19.37
C LYS A 269 9.55 4.41 19.26
N TYR A 270 10.14 3.74 18.27
CA TYR A 270 10.03 2.29 18.13
C TYR A 270 10.65 1.57 19.34
N GLU A 271 11.85 1.98 19.76
CA GLU A 271 12.52 1.42 20.94
C GLU A 271 11.77 1.70 22.23
N GLU A 272 11.18 2.90 22.39
CA GLU A 272 10.30 3.22 23.52
C GLU A 272 9.09 2.30 23.55
N ARG A 273 8.43 2.07 22.41
CA ARG A 273 7.31 1.13 22.30
C ARG A 273 7.72 -0.29 22.65
N VAL A 274 8.84 -0.77 22.11
CA VAL A 274 9.37 -2.11 22.43
C VAL A 274 9.69 -2.25 23.92
N LYS A 275 10.22 -1.20 24.56
CA LYS A 275 10.45 -1.17 26.01
C LYS A 275 9.14 -1.20 26.79
N ALA A 276 8.13 -0.43 26.35
CA ALA A 276 6.81 -0.40 26.96
C ALA A 276 6.12 -1.78 26.85
N ASP A 277 6.11 -2.38 25.66
CA ASP A 277 5.51 -3.69 25.38
C ASP A 277 6.21 -4.82 26.15
N ASN A 278 7.49 -4.66 26.47
CA ASN A 278 8.26 -5.62 27.28
C ASN A 278 8.29 -5.29 28.78
N LYS A 279 7.62 -4.23 29.24
CA LYS A 279 7.58 -3.88 30.67
C LYS A 279 6.77 -4.92 31.44
N ILE A 280 7.44 -5.60 32.38
CA ILE A 280 6.83 -6.61 33.25
C ILE A 280 6.46 -5.96 34.60
N VAL A 281 5.21 -6.12 35.03
CA VAL A 281 4.73 -5.77 36.37
C VAL A 281 4.37 -7.05 37.11
N ALA A 282 4.95 -7.24 38.29
CA ALA A 282 4.71 -8.44 39.08
C ALA A 282 3.27 -8.48 39.66
N PRO A 283 2.68 -9.68 39.84
CA PRO A 283 1.41 -9.86 40.51
C PRO A 283 1.43 -9.30 41.93
N LYS A 284 0.32 -8.69 42.36
CA LYS A 284 0.17 -8.08 43.70
C LYS A 284 -0.92 -8.78 44.50
N MET A 285 -0.70 -8.89 45.81
CA MET A 285 -1.74 -9.36 46.74
C MET A 285 -2.87 -8.33 46.81
N THR A 286 -4.11 -8.79 46.59
CA THR A 286 -5.31 -8.01 46.92
C THR A 286 -5.44 -7.87 48.44
N GLU A 287 -6.29 -6.95 48.88
CA GLU A 287 -6.62 -6.81 50.29
C GLU A 287 -7.28 -8.08 50.84
N SER A 288 -8.12 -8.74 50.04
CA SER A 288 -8.71 -10.04 50.34
C SER A 288 -7.66 -11.12 50.59
N VAL A 289 -6.61 -11.20 49.76
CA VAL A 289 -5.49 -12.13 49.96
C VAL A 289 -4.74 -11.81 51.24
N ARG A 290 -4.43 -10.54 51.53
CA ARG A 290 -3.74 -10.15 52.77
C ARG A 290 -4.55 -10.53 54.00
N ASN A 291 -5.84 -10.21 54.02
CA ASN A 291 -6.73 -10.54 55.12
C ASN A 291 -6.90 -12.05 55.29
N TYR A 292 -7.06 -12.79 54.19
CA TYR A 292 -7.12 -14.25 54.20
C TYR A 292 -5.87 -14.86 54.84
N LEU A 293 -4.69 -14.44 54.36
CA LEU A 293 -3.41 -14.95 54.88
C LEU A 293 -3.17 -14.52 56.32
N ASN A 294 -3.53 -13.30 56.72
CA ASN A 294 -3.38 -12.81 58.09
C ASN A 294 -4.29 -13.56 59.08
N ASN A 295 -5.52 -13.86 58.69
CA ASN A 295 -6.49 -14.59 59.50
C ASN A 295 -6.28 -16.10 59.49
N TYR A 296 -5.46 -16.63 58.57
CA TYR A 296 -5.13 -18.05 58.55
C TYR A 296 -4.40 -18.48 59.83
N ARG A 297 -4.97 -19.46 60.52
CA ARG A 297 -4.53 -19.93 61.85
C ARG A 297 -3.10 -20.47 61.79
N ARG A 298 -2.34 -20.23 62.87
CA ARG A 298 -1.00 -20.79 63.06
C ARG A 298 -1.08 -22.32 63.00
N PRO A 299 -0.18 -23.00 62.28
CA PRO A 299 -0.04 -24.45 62.39
C PRO A 299 0.34 -24.84 63.82
N GLY A 300 0.16 -26.11 64.18
CA GLY A 300 0.61 -26.65 65.47
C GLY A 300 2.11 -26.40 65.75
N ALA A 301 2.56 -26.76 66.96
CA ALA A 301 3.94 -26.54 67.42
C ALA A 301 5.01 -27.01 66.38
N PRO A 302 6.20 -26.37 66.32
CA PRO A 302 7.25 -26.75 65.38
C PRO A 302 7.64 -28.22 65.54
N ALA A 303 8.10 -28.86 64.47
CA ALA A 303 8.52 -30.26 64.53
C ALA A 303 9.70 -30.54 65.44
N ILE A 304 10.51 -29.51 65.64
CA ILE A 304 11.69 -29.57 66.47
C ILE A 304 11.59 -28.36 67.40
N LYS A 305 11.43 -28.61 68.70
CA LYS A 305 11.27 -27.56 69.73
C LYS A 305 12.45 -26.56 69.75
N SER A 306 13.65 -26.99 69.33
CA SER A 306 14.88 -26.18 69.29
C SER A 306 15.11 -25.41 67.98
N ALA A 307 14.33 -25.65 66.92
CA ALA A 307 14.69 -25.20 65.57
C ALA A 307 14.41 -23.72 65.27
N GLY A 308 13.87 -22.95 66.22
CA GLY A 308 13.78 -21.48 66.17
C GLY A 308 12.85 -20.86 65.10
N TYR A 309 12.56 -21.55 64.00
CA TYR A 309 11.73 -21.06 62.90
C TYR A 309 11.05 -22.20 62.12
N GLY A 310 9.80 -21.98 61.71
CA GLY A 310 9.01 -22.87 60.85
C GLY A 310 8.44 -22.08 59.68
N GLU A 311 8.70 -22.55 58.46
CA GLU A 311 8.38 -21.85 57.21
C GLU A 311 7.76 -22.80 56.19
N ILE A 312 6.80 -22.28 55.43
CA ILE A 312 6.35 -22.85 54.16
C ILE A 312 6.68 -21.89 53.03
N GLN A 313 7.24 -22.44 51.96
CA GLN A 313 7.35 -21.78 50.67
C GLN A 313 6.30 -22.37 49.73
N ILE A 314 5.43 -21.51 49.22
CA ILE A 314 4.36 -21.86 48.29
C ILE A 314 4.75 -21.32 46.93
N THR A 315 4.73 -22.17 45.91
CA THR A 315 4.95 -21.78 44.53
C THR A 315 3.69 -22.06 43.73
N PHE A 316 3.15 -21.05 43.08
CA PHE A 316 1.91 -21.17 42.31
C PHE A 316 1.94 -20.21 41.13
N LYS A 317 1.04 -20.40 40.17
CA LYS A 317 0.85 -19.49 39.05
C LYS A 317 -0.35 -18.59 39.35
N VAL A 318 -0.14 -17.28 39.34
CA VAL A 318 -1.24 -16.30 39.24
C VAL A 318 -1.58 -16.20 37.76
N THR A 319 -2.81 -16.52 37.41
CA THR A 319 -3.27 -16.45 36.01
C THR A 319 -3.64 -15.03 35.63
N SER A 320 -3.84 -14.78 34.33
CA SER A 320 -4.30 -13.48 33.81
C SER A 320 -5.65 -13.00 34.39
N ASN A 321 -6.49 -13.89 34.93
CA ASN A 321 -7.73 -13.50 35.61
C ASN A 321 -7.58 -13.35 37.14
N GLY A 322 -6.35 -13.48 37.65
CA GLY A 322 -6.00 -13.31 39.06
C GLY A 322 -6.18 -14.58 39.90
N SER A 323 -6.72 -15.66 39.35
CA SER A 323 -6.85 -16.93 40.06
C SER A 323 -5.49 -17.62 40.23
N ILE A 324 -5.44 -18.56 41.18
CA ILE A 324 -4.24 -19.34 41.45
C ILE A 324 -4.37 -20.73 40.81
N SER A 325 -3.31 -21.18 40.13
CA SER A 325 -3.21 -22.51 39.53
C SER A 325 -1.88 -23.19 39.84
N ASN A 326 -1.87 -24.52 39.72
CA ASN A 326 -0.71 -25.39 39.90
C ASN A 326 0.10 -25.13 41.18
N PRO A 327 -0.55 -25.08 42.36
CA PRO A 327 0.17 -24.83 43.59
C PRO A 327 1.04 -26.01 44.01
N THR A 328 2.25 -25.69 44.45
CA THR A 328 3.19 -26.61 45.09
C THR A 328 3.73 -25.94 46.34
N TYR A 329 4.19 -26.73 47.31
CA TYR A 329 4.81 -26.16 48.51
C TYR A 329 5.99 -26.99 49.01
N LYS A 330 6.90 -26.31 49.70
CA LYS A 330 8.00 -26.90 50.46
C LYS A 330 7.86 -26.44 51.91
N LYS A 331 7.98 -27.36 52.87
CA LYS A 331 7.92 -27.06 54.31
C LYS A 331 9.29 -27.28 54.95
N ARG A 332 9.61 -26.46 55.96
CA ARG A 332 10.81 -26.63 56.80
C ARG A 332 10.39 -26.64 58.27
N VAL A 333 10.82 -27.67 59.01
CA VAL A 333 10.64 -27.80 60.47
C VAL A 333 9.16 -27.85 60.93
N LEU A 334 8.26 -28.44 60.12
CA LEU A 334 6.82 -28.56 60.43
C LEU A 334 6.37 -30.03 60.36
N VAL A 335 5.69 -30.53 61.41
CA VAL A 335 5.40 -31.98 61.61
C VAL A 335 4.35 -32.48 60.63
N SER A 336 3.26 -31.74 60.46
CA SER A 336 2.15 -32.11 59.60
C SER A 336 1.36 -30.87 59.21
N MET A 337 1.46 -30.49 57.93
CA MET A 337 0.76 -29.33 57.40
C MET A 337 0.12 -29.62 56.04
N ASP A 338 0.11 -30.86 55.59
CA ASP A 338 -0.05 -31.13 54.16
C ASP A 338 -1.49 -30.84 53.71
N GLU A 339 -2.50 -31.32 54.44
CA GLU A 339 -3.91 -30.96 54.18
C GLU A 339 -4.26 -29.51 54.53
N ALA A 340 -3.61 -28.94 55.56
CA ALA A 340 -3.87 -27.57 55.99
C ALA A 340 -3.30 -26.57 54.98
N ALA A 341 -2.05 -26.78 54.55
CA ALA A 341 -1.37 -26.00 53.52
C ALA A 341 -2.12 -26.11 52.20
N MET A 342 -2.53 -27.31 51.78
CA MET A 342 -3.32 -27.45 50.56
C MET A 342 -4.67 -26.73 50.65
N ARG A 343 -5.38 -26.79 51.79
CA ARG A 343 -6.60 -25.99 52.02
C ARG A 343 -6.35 -24.48 51.99
N MET A 344 -5.23 -24.02 52.58
CA MET A 344 -4.82 -22.61 52.55
C MET A 344 -4.57 -22.14 51.12
N ILE A 345 -3.94 -22.97 50.30
CA ILE A 345 -3.58 -22.60 48.94
C ILE A 345 -4.81 -22.65 48.02
N SER A 346 -5.61 -23.72 48.11
CA SER A 346 -6.82 -23.86 47.31
C SER A 346 -7.92 -22.86 47.68
N GLY A 347 -7.94 -22.36 48.92
CA GLY A 347 -8.90 -21.35 49.37
C GLY A 347 -8.42 -19.90 49.22
N MET A 348 -7.25 -19.68 48.60
CA MET A 348 -6.68 -18.34 48.50
C MET A 348 -7.47 -17.47 47.52
N PRO A 349 -7.86 -16.24 47.90
CA PRO A 349 -8.58 -15.32 47.02
C PRO A 349 -7.74 -14.88 45.81
N SER A 350 -8.39 -14.27 44.83
CA SER A 350 -7.73 -13.77 43.62
C SER A 350 -6.70 -12.68 43.93
N TRP A 351 -5.60 -12.75 43.20
CA TRP A 351 -4.54 -11.75 43.15
C TRP A 351 -4.84 -10.70 42.09
N ILE A 352 -4.15 -9.56 42.17
CA ILE A 352 -4.00 -8.69 41.01
C ILE A 352 -3.00 -9.38 40.08
N PRO A 353 -3.35 -9.70 38.82
CA PRO A 353 -2.45 -10.33 37.86
C PRO A 353 -1.16 -9.55 37.67
N GLY A 354 -0.14 -10.24 37.18
CA GLY A 354 1.03 -9.58 36.62
C GLY A 354 0.73 -9.11 35.21
N THR A 355 1.44 -8.10 34.72
CA THR A 355 1.25 -7.60 33.36
C THR A 355 2.55 -7.61 32.56
N LYS A 356 2.44 -7.81 31.24
CA LYS A 356 3.51 -7.54 30.27
C LYS A 356 2.96 -6.64 29.19
N GLY A 357 3.58 -5.48 28.99
CA GLY A 357 3.07 -4.49 28.04
C GLY A 357 1.67 -3.97 28.41
N GLY A 358 1.31 -4.03 29.70
CA GLY A 358 -0.02 -3.65 30.19
C GLY A 358 -1.10 -4.72 30.08
N PHE A 359 -0.83 -5.87 29.44
CA PHE A 359 -1.77 -6.98 29.36
C PHE A 359 -1.56 -7.97 30.50
N ASP A 360 -2.64 -8.42 31.10
CA ASP A 360 -2.62 -9.43 32.15
C ASP A 360 -2.06 -10.75 31.61
N ILE A 361 -1.11 -11.32 32.33
CA ILE A 361 -0.39 -12.54 31.95
C ILE A 361 -0.32 -13.50 33.13
N ASP A 362 -0.21 -14.78 32.80
CA ASP A 362 0.17 -15.79 33.76
C ASP A 362 1.59 -15.54 34.26
N MET A 363 1.79 -15.50 35.58
CA MET A 363 3.10 -15.37 36.20
C MET A 363 3.26 -16.33 37.37
N LYS A 364 4.45 -16.93 37.47
CA LYS A 364 4.79 -17.80 38.60
C LYS A 364 5.22 -16.96 39.78
N VAL A 365 4.61 -17.21 40.94
CA VAL A 365 4.85 -16.54 42.21
C VAL A 365 5.36 -17.56 43.22
N THR A 366 6.46 -17.22 43.89
CA THR A 366 6.94 -17.96 45.07
C THR A 366 6.76 -17.09 46.31
N MET A 367 5.96 -17.54 47.27
CA MET A 367 5.65 -16.85 48.51
C MET A 367 6.13 -17.66 49.72
N GLY A 368 6.78 -17.00 50.67
CA GLY A 368 7.15 -17.58 51.96
C GLY A 368 6.22 -17.13 53.06
N ILE A 369 5.74 -18.07 53.87
CA ILE A 369 5.04 -17.79 55.12
C ILE A 369 5.83 -18.44 56.25
N SER A 370 6.26 -17.63 57.20
CA SER A 370 6.94 -18.07 58.42
C SER A 370 6.04 -17.78 59.62
N TRP A 371 6.01 -18.69 60.60
CA TRP A 371 5.17 -18.57 61.81
C TRP A 371 5.95 -18.54 63.11
N TYR A 372 7.25 -18.81 63.08
CA TYR A 372 8.12 -18.84 64.24
C TYR A 372 9.39 -18.04 63.93
N PRO A 373 9.84 -17.14 64.82
CA PRO A 373 9.23 -16.77 66.11
C PRO A 373 7.96 -15.91 65.96
N SER A 374 7.77 -15.24 64.83
CA SER A 374 6.58 -14.43 64.52
C SER A 374 6.05 -14.71 63.11
N LYS A 375 4.78 -14.34 62.87
CA LYS A 375 4.16 -14.51 61.54
C LYS A 375 4.72 -13.47 60.58
N LYS A 376 5.38 -13.91 59.50
CA LYS A 376 5.83 -13.05 58.41
C LYS A 376 5.47 -13.67 57.07
N ILE A 377 4.84 -12.88 56.21
CA ILE A 377 4.52 -13.22 54.83
C ILE A 377 5.45 -12.41 53.94
N ARG A 378 6.15 -13.07 53.03
CA ARG A 378 7.03 -12.42 52.05
C ARG A 378 6.82 -13.01 50.68
N THR A 379 6.80 -12.18 49.65
CA THR A 379 7.01 -12.69 48.30
C THR A 379 8.50 -12.89 48.08
N ILE A 380 8.89 -14.08 47.65
CA ILE A 380 10.29 -14.52 47.52
C ILE A 380 10.81 -14.27 46.11
N ALA A 381 10.01 -14.63 45.09
CA ALA A 381 10.42 -14.52 43.70
C ALA A 381 9.21 -14.47 42.76
N TYR A 382 9.42 -13.88 41.58
CA TYR A 382 8.53 -13.94 40.43
C TYR A 382 9.31 -14.42 39.21
N SER A 383 8.68 -15.20 38.35
CA SER A 383 9.21 -15.52 37.02
C SER A 383 8.07 -15.52 35.99
N TYR A 384 8.35 -14.93 34.82
CA TYR A 384 7.48 -14.97 33.66
C TYR A 384 7.70 -16.27 32.89
#